data_AF-A0A412TSX1-F1
#
_entry.id   AF-A0A412TSX1-F1
#
_cell.length_a   1.000
_cell.length_b   1.000
_cell.length_c   1.000
_cell.angle_alpha   90.00
_cell.angle_beta   90.00
_cell.angle_gamma   90.00
#
_symmetry.space_group_name_H-M   'P 1'
#
loop_
_entity.id
_entity.type
_entity.pdbx_description
1 polymer ?
#
loop_
_entity_poly.entity_id
_entity_poly.type
_entity_poly.pdbx_seq_one_letter_code
_entity_poly.pdbx_strand_id
1 'polypeptide(L)'
;MANDNEKLIPLFFPCYLVAIGIITLTGISLIDPALLESANWKQNTIWSALLFFGLLPPYMRSTKGVWLIMGYILAFFLFGGGNVFGTVQLILSIFKIFLPVFILFQMVRLWGEVRKYGKWVLLFPVIALIFTLLLLSIEDRNIFQSTWTSLTNWSWDMYRSDDGFHIYLGCIGILAGITEFLIVRKYMEN
;
A
#
# COMPACT_ATOMS: atom_id res chain seq x y z
N MET A 1 13.20 30.48 10.49
CA MET A 1 13.75 29.28 9.80
C MET A 1 13.09 28.09 10.45
N ALA A 2 12.36 27.27 9.69
CA ALA A 2 11.89 25.99 10.21
C ALA A 2 13.12 25.22 10.71
N ASN A 3 13.05 24.60 11.90
CA ASN A 3 14.14 23.76 12.39
C ASN A 3 14.44 22.70 11.33
N ASP A 4 15.70 22.31 11.11
CA ASP A 4 16.08 21.37 10.03
C ASP A 4 15.25 20.07 10.05
N ASN A 5 14.75 19.66 11.22
CA ASN A 5 13.87 18.51 11.42
C ASN A 5 12.45 18.69 10.86
N GLU A 6 11.90 19.92 10.84
CA GLU A 6 10.56 20.21 10.31
C GLU A 6 10.52 20.04 8.79
N LYS A 7 11.65 20.23 8.10
CA LYS A 7 11.80 19.98 6.65
C LYS A 7 11.73 18.50 6.29
N LEU A 8 11.92 17.60 7.25
CA LEU A 8 11.87 16.15 7.05
C LEU A 8 10.46 15.56 7.26
N ILE A 9 9.54 16.28 7.90
CA ILE A 9 8.16 15.82 8.13
C ILE A 9 7.47 15.37 6.83
N PRO A 10 7.61 16.07 5.68
CA PRO A 10 7.00 15.63 4.42
C PRO A 10 7.52 14.27 3.91
N LEU A 11 8.72 13.83 4.32
CA LEU A 11 9.30 12.54 3.91
C LEU A 11 8.68 11.33 4.59
N PHE A 12 7.94 11.52 5.68
CA PHE A 12 7.34 10.43 6.43
C PHE A 12 6.50 9.51 5.53
N PHE A 13 5.59 10.07 4.73
CA PHE A 13 4.69 9.28 3.89
C PHE A 13 5.37 8.57 2.71
N PRO A 14 6.29 9.21 1.97
CA PRO A 14 7.11 8.51 1.00
C PRO A 14 7.87 7.32 1.60
N CYS A 15 8.56 7.53 2.73
CA CYS A 15 9.31 6.47 3.41
C CYS A 15 8.39 5.36 3.94
N TYR A 16 7.23 5.73 4.50
CA TYR A 16 6.21 4.80 4.95
C TYR A 16 5.72 3.89 3.82
N LEU A 17 5.37 4.46 2.67
CA LEU A 17 4.89 3.70 1.50
C LEU A 17 5.95 2.73 0.97
N VAL A 18 7.20 3.17 0.88
CA VAL A 18 8.32 2.30 0.47
C VAL A 18 8.53 1.18 1.50
N ALA A 19 8.52 1.49 2.80
CA ALA A 19 8.71 0.51 3.85
C ALA A 19 7.62 -0.56 3.85
N ILE A 20 6.34 -0.16 3.78
CA ILE A 20 5.21 -1.09 3.67
C ILE A 20 5.31 -1.91 2.38
N GLY A 21 5.71 -1.29 1.26
CA GLY A 21 5.94 -1.98 0.00
C GLY A 21 6.98 -3.09 0.12
N ILE A 22 8.15 -2.79 0.71
CA ILE A 22 9.23 -3.76 0.95
C ILE A 22 8.76 -4.88 1.88
N ILE A 23 8.14 -4.54 3.01
CA ILE A 23 7.62 -5.53 3.96
C ILE A 23 6.65 -6.49 3.26
N THR A 24 5.74 -5.93 2.46
CA THR A 24 4.74 -6.72 1.72
C THR A 24 5.40 -7.63 0.69
N LEU A 25 6.42 -7.16 -0.04
CA LEU A 25 7.20 -7.99 -0.98
C LEU A 25 7.91 -9.14 -0.30
N THR A 26 8.45 -8.92 0.90
CA THR A 26 9.19 -9.95 1.61
C THR A 26 8.31 -11.07 2.17
N GLY A 27 6.98 -10.88 2.22
CA GLY A 27 6.05 -11.87 2.76
C GLY A 27 6.29 -12.23 4.24
N ILE A 28 7.11 -11.45 4.96
CA ILE A 28 7.52 -11.78 6.32
C ILE A 28 6.30 -11.69 7.25
N SER A 29 6.05 -12.75 8.01
CA SER A 29 5.11 -12.76 9.12
C SER A 29 5.65 -11.94 10.29
N LEU A 30 5.47 -10.62 10.22
CA LEU A 30 5.88 -9.68 11.28
C LEU A 30 4.96 -9.72 12.49
N ILE A 31 3.73 -10.18 12.33
CA ILE A 31 2.76 -10.31 13.43
C ILE A 31 2.74 -11.78 13.84
N ASP A 32 2.86 -12.03 15.14
CA ASP A 32 2.83 -13.38 15.69
C ASP A 32 1.56 -14.11 15.21
N PRO A 33 1.69 -15.31 14.60
CA PRO A 33 0.54 -16.13 14.23
C PRO A 33 -0.44 -16.35 15.38
N ALA A 34 0.02 -16.39 16.64
CA ALA A 34 -0.85 -16.50 17.81
C ALA A 34 -1.79 -15.29 17.98
N LEU A 35 -1.30 -14.07 17.70
CA LEU A 35 -2.12 -12.85 17.71
C LEU A 35 -3.15 -12.85 16.58
N LEU A 36 -2.82 -13.46 15.45
CA LEU A 36 -3.71 -13.58 14.30
C LEU A 36 -4.60 -14.81 14.35
N GLU A 37 -4.59 -15.60 15.43
CA GLU A 37 -5.33 -16.87 15.54
C GLU A 37 -4.96 -17.85 14.40
N SER A 38 -3.70 -17.86 13.99
CA SER A 38 -3.16 -18.61 12.84
C SER A 38 -3.81 -18.26 11.49
N ALA A 39 -4.54 -17.15 11.41
CA ALA A 39 -5.18 -16.66 10.21
C ALA A 39 -4.25 -15.70 9.44
N ASN A 40 -3.37 -16.26 8.61
CA ASN A 40 -2.39 -15.51 7.81
C ASN A 40 -3.04 -14.46 6.87
N TRP A 41 -4.29 -14.66 6.44
CA TRP A 41 -5.07 -13.68 5.66
C TRP A 41 -5.36 -12.36 6.40
N LYS A 42 -5.37 -12.36 7.75
CA LYS A 42 -5.50 -11.13 8.54
C LYS A 42 -4.31 -10.21 8.29
N GLN A 43 -3.12 -10.79 8.14
CA GLN A 43 -1.89 -10.04 7.89
C GLN A 43 -1.92 -9.35 6.53
N ASN A 44 -2.40 -10.03 5.49
CA ASN A 44 -2.51 -9.48 4.14
C ASN A 44 -3.52 -8.33 4.06
N THR A 45 -4.58 -8.40 4.87
CA THR A 45 -5.56 -7.33 5.02
C THR A 45 -4.98 -6.13 5.76
N ILE A 46 -4.15 -6.37 6.78
CA ILE A 46 -3.40 -5.33 7.49
C ILE A 46 -2.44 -4.61 6.53
N TRP A 47 -1.68 -5.34 5.71
CA TRP A 47 -0.78 -4.73 4.72
C TRP A 47 -1.54 -3.88 3.70
N SER A 48 -2.67 -4.37 3.22
CA SER A 48 -3.54 -3.62 2.30
C SER A 48 -4.08 -2.36 2.94
N ALA A 49 -4.54 -2.44 4.19
CA ALA A 49 -5.03 -1.30 4.93
C ALA A 49 -3.94 -0.24 5.14
N LEU A 50 -2.73 -0.68 5.52
CA LEU A 50 -1.58 0.23 5.71
C LEU A 50 -1.20 0.93 4.41
N LEU A 51 -1.10 0.18 3.31
CA LEU A 51 -0.83 0.76 2.01
C LEU A 51 -1.93 1.74 1.57
N PHE A 52 -3.20 1.38 1.78
CA PHE A 52 -4.35 2.23 1.53
C PHE A 52 -4.26 3.56 2.29
N PHE A 53 -3.96 3.50 3.59
CA PHE A 53 -3.77 4.68 4.43
C PHE A 53 -2.64 5.57 3.92
N GLY A 54 -1.53 4.97 3.49
CA GLY A 54 -0.41 5.69 2.89
C GLY A 54 -0.78 6.41 1.59
N LEU A 55 -1.69 5.84 0.80
CA LEU A 55 -2.13 6.39 -0.49
C LEU A 55 -3.24 7.44 -0.40
N LEU A 56 -3.89 7.57 0.77
CA LEU A 56 -4.95 8.55 0.95
C LEU A 56 -4.47 9.98 0.60
N PRO A 57 -5.36 10.83 0.04
CA PRO A 57 -5.03 12.22 -0.22
C PRO A 57 -4.48 12.94 1.04
N PRO A 58 -3.50 13.86 0.91
CA PRO A 58 -2.90 14.55 2.05
C PRO A 58 -3.91 15.21 3.01
N TYR A 59 -4.96 15.83 2.44
CA TYR A 59 -6.01 16.48 3.23
C TYR A 59 -6.87 15.51 4.04
N MET A 60 -6.99 14.24 3.61
CA MET A 60 -7.69 13.20 4.37
C MET A 60 -6.79 12.64 5.46
N ARG A 61 -5.52 12.37 5.13
CA ARG A 61 -4.52 11.86 6.08
C ARG A 61 -4.23 12.83 7.23
N SER A 62 -4.45 14.13 7.07
CA SER A 62 -4.29 15.10 8.16
C SER A 62 -5.44 15.09 9.18
N THR A 63 -6.54 14.37 8.92
CA THR A 63 -7.70 14.38 9.82
C THR A 63 -7.58 13.32 10.92
N LYS A 64 -7.82 13.73 12.17
CA LYS A 64 -7.81 12.81 13.33
C LYS A 64 -8.78 11.63 13.15
N GLY A 65 -9.92 11.87 12.49
CA GLY A 65 -10.92 10.84 12.22
C GLY A 65 -10.37 9.69 11.37
N VAL A 66 -9.60 9.98 10.32
CA VAL A 66 -9.01 8.94 9.46
C VAL A 66 -7.98 8.11 10.23
N TRP A 67 -7.14 8.73 11.06
CA TRP A 67 -6.19 7.99 11.92
C TRP A 67 -6.90 7.08 12.92
N LEU A 68 -7.99 7.57 13.50
CA LEU A 68 -8.79 6.81 14.46
C LEU A 68 -9.49 5.62 13.79
N ILE A 69 -10.12 5.81 12.63
CA ILE A 69 -10.70 4.71 11.84
C ILE A 69 -9.62 3.69 11.46
N MET A 70 -8.46 4.15 11.01
CA MET A 70 -7.35 3.28 10.64
C MET A 70 -6.84 2.47 11.85
N GLY A 71 -6.71 3.11 13.01
CA GLY A 71 -6.37 2.44 14.27
C GLY A 71 -7.40 1.38 14.66
N TYR A 72 -8.70 1.66 14.49
CA TYR A 72 -9.76 0.68 14.73
C TYR A 72 -9.72 -0.50 13.76
N ILE A 73 -9.47 -0.27 12.47
CA ILE A 73 -9.31 -1.34 11.48
C ILE A 73 -8.15 -2.25 11.87
N LEU A 74 -7.00 -1.68 12.24
CA LEU A 74 -5.83 -2.45 12.67
C LEU A 74 -6.12 -3.24 13.95
N ALA A 75 -6.73 -2.61 14.97
CA ALA A 75 -7.10 -3.28 16.21
C ALA A 75 -8.11 -4.42 15.97
N PHE A 76 -9.10 -4.21 15.09
CA PHE A 76 -10.09 -5.22 14.74
C PHE A 76 -9.44 -6.48 14.15
N PHE A 77 -8.44 -6.33 13.28
CA PHE A 77 -7.72 -7.47 12.69
C PHE A 77 -6.69 -8.09 13.63
N LEU A 78 -6.08 -7.31 14.53
CA LEU A 78 -5.11 -7.81 15.52
C LEU A 78 -5.75 -8.54 16.70
N PHE A 79 -6.97 -8.18 17.09
CA PHE A 79 -7.64 -8.70 18.30
C PHE A 79 -8.87 -9.57 17.99
N GLY A 80 -8.95 -10.13 16.79
CA GLY A 80 -9.88 -11.25 16.50
C GLY A 80 -11.29 -10.90 16.04
N GLY A 81 -11.57 -9.63 15.70
CA GLY A 81 -12.85 -9.26 15.09
C GLY A 81 -13.10 -9.90 13.72
N GLY A 82 -12.03 -10.34 13.04
CA GLY A 82 -12.04 -10.81 11.66
C GLY A 82 -12.50 -12.26 11.40
N ASN A 83 -12.92 -13.06 12.39
CA ASN A 83 -13.25 -14.49 12.16
C ASN A 83 -14.46 -14.75 11.25
N VAL A 84 -15.08 -13.70 10.73
CA VAL A 84 -16.10 -13.79 9.67
C VAL A 84 -15.41 -13.60 8.33
N PHE A 85 -15.14 -14.71 7.63
CA PHE A 85 -14.53 -14.76 6.29
C PHE A 85 -15.13 -13.72 5.30
N GLY A 86 -16.41 -13.38 5.43
CA GLY A 86 -17.08 -12.36 4.61
C GLY A 86 -16.65 -10.91 4.87
N THR A 87 -16.25 -10.54 6.09
CA THR A 87 -15.86 -9.17 6.44
C THR A 87 -14.52 -8.78 5.82
N VAL A 88 -13.60 -9.74 5.73
CA VAL A 88 -12.27 -9.56 5.13
C VAL A 88 -12.37 -9.37 3.62
N GLN A 89 -13.14 -10.23 2.96
CA GLN A 89 -13.38 -10.13 1.52
C GLN A 89 -13.99 -8.78 1.16
N LEU A 90 -14.98 -8.32 1.93
CA LEU A 90 -15.56 -7.01 1.73
C LEU A 90 -14.53 -5.88 1.84
N ILE A 91 -13.68 -5.91 2.88
CA ILE A 91 -12.64 -4.90 3.11
C ILE A 91 -11.58 -4.93 2.00
N LEU A 92 -11.10 -6.12 1.62
CA LEU A 92 -10.14 -6.28 0.52
C LEU A 92 -10.75 -5.80 -0.80
N SER A 93 -11.97 -6.22 -1.13
CA SER A 93 -12.69 -5.77 -2.32
C SER A 93 -12.83 -4.23 -2.37
N ILE A 94 -13.17 -3.59 -1.24
CA ILE A 94 -13.19 -2.13 -1.12
C ILE A 94 -11.81 -1.56 -1.45
N PHE A 95 -10.74 -2.08 -0.84
CA PHE A 95 -9.39 -1.61 -1.12
C PHE A 95 -9.01 -1.76 -2.59
N LYS A 96 -9.31 -2.90 -3.23
CA LYS A 96 -9.04 -3.13 -4.65
C LYS A 96 -9.70 -2.10 -5.57
N ILE A 97 -10.91 -1.66 -5.24
CA ILE A 97 -11.66 -0.66 -6.02
C ILE A 97 -11.07 0.74 -5.83
N PHE A 98 -10.70 1.12 -4.60
CA PHE A 98 -10.26 2.48 -4.28
C PHE A 98 -8.77 2.72 -4.54
N LEU A 99 -7.93 1.69 -4.49
CA LEU A 99 -6.50 1.78 -4.82
C LEU A 99 -6.20 2.48 -6.15
N PRO A 100 -6.81 2.09 -7.30
CA PRO A 100 -6.56 2.78 -8.57
C PRO A 100 -6.99 4.25 -8.53
N VAL A 101 -8.07 4.58 -7.82
CA VAL A 101 -8.53 5.98 -7.67
C VAL A 101 -7.47 6.83 -6.96
N PHE A 102 -6.84 6.31 -5.91
CA PHE A 102 -5.79 7.03 -5.20
C PHE A 102 -4.51 7.15 -6.01
N ILE A 103 -4.13 6.13 -6.78
CA ILE A 103 -2.99 6.22 -7.70
C ILE A 103 -3.24 7.27 -8.78
N LEU A 104 -4.45 7.32 -9.34
CA LEU A 104 -4.82 8.38 -10.30
C LEU A 104 -4.75 9.76 -9.67
N PHE A 105 -5.25 9.93 -8.44
CA PHE A 105 -5.13 11.19 -7.71
C PHE A 105 -3.66 11.59 -7.49
N GLN A 106 -2.81 10.62 -7.14
CA GLN A 106 -1.37 10.84 -6.99
C GLN A 106 -0.71 11.21 -8.33
N MET A 107 -1.11 10.58 -9.43
CA MET A 107 -0.66 10.92 -10.79
C MET A 107 -1.01 12.36 -11.17
N VAL A 108 -2.23 12.81 -10.85
CA VAL A 108 -2.66 14.21 -11.08
C VAL A 108 -1.81 15.18 -10.26
N ARG A 109 -1.48 14.85 -9.01
CA ARG A 109 -0.56 15.66 -8.18
C ARG A 109 0.84 15.71 -8.78
N LEU A 110 1.37 14.58 -9.26
CA LEU A 110 2.68 14.50 -9.91
C LEU A 110 2.71 15.27 -11.23
N TRP A 111 1.59 15.33 -11.97
CA TRP A 111 1.48 16.11 -13.21
C TRP A 111 1.84 17.59 -13.00
N GLY A 112 1.48 18.17 -11.85
CA GLY A 112 1.89 19.53 -11.48
C GLY A 112 3.41 19.73 -11.39
N GLU A 113 4.16 18.66 -11.13
CA GLU A 113 5.63 18.66 -10.96
C GLU A 113 6.38 18.23 -12.24
N VAL A 114 5.67 17.83 -13.30
CA VAL A 114 6.27 17.33 -14.55
C VAL A 114 7.19 18.36 -15.22
N ARG A 115 6.93 19.66 -15.04
CA ARG A 115 7.82 20.71 -15.57
C ARG A 115 9.23 20.67 -14.99
N LYS A 116 9.38 20.16 -13.76
CA LYS A 116 10.67 20.10 -13.05
C LYS A 116 11.44 18.82 -13.36
N TYR A 117 10.77 17.68 -13.48
CA TYR A 117 11.41 16.36 -13.61
C TYR A 117 11.24 15.71 -15.00
N GLY A 118 10.48 16.31 -15.90
CA GLY A 118 10.15 15.74 -17.21
C GLY A 118 8.99 14.75 -17.17
N LYS A 119 8.44 14.39 -18.33
CA LYS A 119 7.23 13.54 -18.43
C LYS A 119 7.47 12.08 -18.01
N TRP A 120 8.71 11.61 -18.04
CA TRP A 120 9.06 10.22 -17.74
C TRP A 120 8.72 9.80 -16.31
N VAL A 121 8.67 10.73 -15.35
CA VAL A 121 8.28 10.42 -13.96
C VAL A 121 6.84 9.91 -13.84
N LEU A 122 5.98 10.19 -14.82
CA LEU A 122 4.62 9.65 -14.86
C LEU A 122 4.59 8.14 -15.08
N LEU A 123 5.71 7.52 -15.50
CA LEU A 123 5.79 6.06 -15.59
C LEU A 123 5.59 5.38 -14.24
N PHE A 124 6.06 5.97 -13.13
CA PHE A 124 5.91 5.37 -11.80
C PHE A 124 4.44 5.13 -11.42
N PRO A 125 3.54 6.15 -11.42
CA PRO A 125 2.12 5.92 -11.13
C PRO A 125 1.40 5.10 -12.22
N VAL A 126 1.84 5.16 -13.49
CA VAL A 126 1.25 4.33 -14.56
C VAL A 126 1.53 2.84 -14.32
N ILE A 127 2.77 2.49 -13.97
CA ILE A 127 3.14 1.10 -13.65
C ILE A 127 2.41 0.66 -12.38
N ALA A 128 2.30 1.53 -11.37
CA ALA A 128 1.52 1.24 -10.16
C ALA A 128 0.03 0.97 -10.48
N LEU A 129 -0.55 1.72 -11.43
CA LEU A 129 -1.92 1.50 -11.89
C LEU A 129 -2.07 0.14 -12.58
N ILE A 130 -1.11 -0.27 -13.41
CA ILE A 130 -1.11 -1.62 -14.01
C ILE A 130 -1.13 -2.70 -12.92
N PHE A 131 -0.29 -2.57 -11.90
CA PHE A 131 -0.29 -3.51 -10.77
C PHE A 131 -1.62 -3.53 -10.02
N THR A 132 -2.31 -2.39 -9.84
CA THR A 132 -3.65 -2.40 -9.24
C THR A 132 -4.68 -3.13 -10.09
N LEU A 133 -4.60 -3.02 -11.41
CA LEU A 133 -5.49 -3.75 -12.32
C LEU A 133 -5.22 -5.26 -12.27
N LEU A 134 -3.96 -5.67 -12.17
CA LEU A 134 -3.61 -7.07 -11.97
C LEU A 134 -4.13 -7.60 -10.63
N LEU A 135 -4.13 -6.77 -9.59
CA LEU A 135 -4.64 -7.12 -8.26
C LEU A 135 -6.16 -7.37 -8.26
N LEU A 136 -6.93 -6.73 -9.16
CA LEU A 136 -8.36 -7.01 -9.36
C LEU A 136 -8.62 -8.44 -9.89
N SER A 137 -7.65 -9.03 -10.60
CA SER A 137 -7.80 -10.38 -11.17
C SER A 137 -7.55 -11.51 -10.18
N ILE A 138 -7.06 -11.19 -8.97
CA ILE A 138 -6.83 -12.15 -7.90
C ILE A 138 -8.12 -12.33 -7.12
N GLU A 139 -8.59 -13.56 -6.97
CA GLU A 139 -9.73 -13.87 -6.11
C GLU A 139 -9.36 -13.66 -4.64
N ASP A 140 -10.23 -12.99 -3.87
CA ASP A 140 -10.01 -12.74 -2.44
C ASP A 140 -9.88 -14.05 -1.63
N ARG A 141 -10.39 -15.15 -2.18
CA ARG A 141 -10.31 -16.50 -1.61
C ARG A 141 -8.92 -17.13 -1.74
N ASN A 142 -8.02 -16.57 -2.55
CA ASN A 142 -6.67 -17.12 -2.78
C ASN A 142 -5.59 -16.34 -2.01
N ILE A 143 -5.99 -15.56 -0.99
CA ILE A 143 -5.10 -14.70 -0.21
C ILE A 143 -4.85 -15.35 1.17
N PHE A 144 -4.08 -16.43 1.24
CA PHE A 144 -3.76 -17.18 2.45
C PHE A 144 -2.32 -17.00 2.94
N GLN A 145 -1.30 -17.20 2.11
CA GLN A 145 0.10 -17.14 2.53
C GLN A 145 1.06 -17.04 1.34
N SER A 146 2.03 -16.12 1.42
CA SER A 146 3.22 -16.14 0.56
C SER A 146 4.45 -16.57 1.36
N THR A 147 5.33 -17.31 0.69
CA THR A 147 6.70 -17.58 1.15
C THR A 147 7.68 -16.77 0.31
N TRP A 148 8.94 -16.69 0.74
CA TRP A 148 10.06 -16.05 0.01
C TRP A 148 10.20 -16.49 -1.47
N THR A 149 9.56 -17.59 -1.85
CA THR A 149 9.45 -18.12 -3.21
C THR A 149 8.78 -17.18 -4.21
N SER A 150 7.99 -16.20 -3.75
CA SER A 150 7.28 -15.22 -4.59
C SER A 150 8.23 -14.40 -5.47
N LEU A 151 9.41 -14.03 -4.96
CA LEU A 151 10.38 -13.24 -5.72
C LEU A 151 11.12 -14.04 -6.80
N THR A 152 11.11 -15.37 -6.71
CA THR A 152 11.94 -16.25 -7.54
C THR A 152 11.15 -17.10 -8.55
N ASN A 153 9.81 -17.13 -8.48
CA ASN A 153 8.99 -17.96 -9.34
C ASN A 153 7.90 -17.12 -10.05
N TRP A 154 8.01 -16.96 -11.36
CA TRP A 154 7.19 -16.04 -12.17
C TRP A 154 6.29 -16.81 -13.17
N SER A 155 5.72 -17.94 -12.74
CA SER A 155 4.81 -18.72 -13.59
C SER A 155 3.44 -18.03 -13.73
N TRP A 156 2.70 -18.35 -14.80
CA TRP A 156 1.35 -17.81 -15.03
C TRP A 156 0.37 -18.07 -13.87
N ASP A 157 0.51 -19.20 -13.18
CA ASP A 157 -0.32 -19.56 -12.03
C ASP A 157 -0.04 -18.67 -10.80
N MET A 158 1.19 -18.17 -10.67
CA MET A 158 1.57 -17.25 -9.59
C MET A 158 0.85 -15.90 -9.71
N TYR A 159 0.54 -15.44 -10.93
CA TYR A 159 -0.10 -14.15 -11.18
C TYR A 159 -1.51 -14.02 -10.57
N ARG A 160 -2.19 -15.15 -10.31
CA ARG A 160 -3.54 -15.22 -9.71
C ARG A 160 -3.54 -15.76 -8.27
N SER A 161 -2.35 -15.96 -7.72
CA SER A 161 -2.14 -16.54 -6.39
C SER A 161 -1.81 -15.47 -5.34
N ASP A 162 -1.71 -15.91 -4.10
CA ASP A 162 -1.10 -15.21 -2.98
C ASP A 162 0.18 -14.46 -3.34
N ASP A 163 1.12 -15.15 -3.99
CA ASP A 163 2.42 -14.60 -4.29
C ASP A 163 2.31 -13.41 -5.27
N GLY A 164 1.40 -13.49 -6.25
CA GLY A 164 1.07 -12.38 -7.13
C GLY A 164 0.50 -11.18 -6.36
N PHE A 165 -0.36 -11.42 -5.37
CA PHE A 165 -0.93 -10.37 -4.53
C PHE A 165 0.15 -9.58 -3.79
N HIS A 166 1.10 -10.27 -3.17
CA HIS A 166 2.21 -9.64 -2.45
C HIS A 166 3.15 -8.86 -3.36
N ILE A 167 3.46 -9.41 -4.54
CA ILE A 167 4.28 -8.73 -5.55
C ILE A 167 3.59 -7.44 -5.99
N TYR A 168 2.31 -7.50 -6.37
CA TYR A 168 1.61 -6.32 -6.86
C TYR A 168 1.46 -5.27 -5.77
N LEU A 169 1.02 -5.66 -4.57
CA LEU A 169 0.82 -4.74 -3.45
C LEU A 169 2.15 -4.11 -3.02
N GLY A 170 3.22 -4.89 -2.97
CA GLY A 170 4.56 -4.41 -2.66
C GLY A 170 5.12 -3.44 -3.70
N CYS A 171 4.99 -3.78 -5.00
CA CYS A 171 5.37 -2.90 -6.10
C CYS A 171 4.57 -1.59 -6.09
N ILE A 172 3.26 -1.65 -5.84
CA ILE A 172 2.43 -0.45 -5.68
C ILE A 172 2.99 0.44 -4.57
N GLY A 173 3.31 -0.13 -3.40
CA GLY A 173 3.84 0.63 -2.26
C GLY A 173 5.14 1.36 -2.59
N ILE A 174 6.09 0.66 -3.22
CA ILE A 174 7.38 1.24 -3.62
C ILE A 174 7.18 2.35 -4.66
N LEU A 175 6.43 2.08 -5.73
CA LEU A 175 6.21 3.05 -6.81
C LEU A 175 5.43 4.27 -6.34
N ALA A 176 4.41 4.07 -5.49
CA ALA A 176 3.66 5.15 -4.86
C ALA A 176 4.53 5.96 -3.90
N GLY A 177 5.43 5.32 -3.16
CA GLY A 177 6.38 6.00 -2.28
C GLY A 177 7.37 6.88 -3.04
N ILE A 178 7.95 6.37 -4.13
CA ILE A 178 8.81 7.14 -5.03
C ILE A 178 8.02 8.31 -5.64
N THR A 179 6.78 8.06 -6.08
CA THR A 179 5.92 9.09 -6.63
C THR A 179 5.63 10.19 -5.60
N GLU A 180 5.28 9.82 -4.37
CA GLU A 180 5.02 10.79 -3.30
C GLU A 180 6.28 11.59 -2.99
N PHE A 181 7.46 10.95 -2.96
CA PHE A 181 8.75 11.61 -2.77
C PHE A 181 8.97 12.72 -3.80
N LEU A 182 8.76 12.43 -5.08
CA LEU A 182 8.92 13.42 -6.16
C LEU A 182 7.98 14.62 -5.98
N ILE A 183 6.76 14.39 -5.46
CA ILE A 183 5.78 15.44 -5.18
C ILE A 183 6.21 16.30 -3.98
N VAL A 184 6.65 15.68 -2.89
CA VAL A 184 6.92 16.40 -1.63
C VAL A 184 8.32 16.98 -1.53
N ARG A 185 9.27 16.54 -2.37
CA ARG A 185 10.66 16.99 -2.37
C ARG A 185 10.80 18.53 -2.45
N LYS A 186 9.89 19.21 -3.15
CA LYS A 186 9.88 20.67 -3.24
C LYS A 186 9.75 21.38 -1.89
N TYR A 187 9.19 20.72 -0.88
CA TYR A 187 9.07 21.28 0.48
C TYR A 187 10.36 21.15 1.30
N MET A 188 11.36 20.41 0.80
CA MET A 188 12.67 20.28 1.44
C MET A 188 13.71 21.26 0.89
N GLU A 189 13.55 21.67 -0.37
CA GLU A 189 14.48 22.55 -1.07
C GLU A 189 14.24 24.04 -0.77
N ASN A 190 13.13 24.36 -0.11
CA ASN A 190 12.81 25.69 0.43
C ASN A 190 13.12 25.74 1.94
#